data_AF-A0A5K3EN03-F1
#
_entry.id   AF-A0A5K3EN03-F1
#
_cell.length_a   1.000
_cell.length_b   1.000
_cell.length_c   1.000
_cell.angle_alpha   90.00
_cell.angle_beta   90.00
_cell.angle_gamma   90.00
#
_symmetry.space_group_name_H-M   'P 1'
#
loop_
_entity.id
_entity.type
_entity.pdbx_description
1 polymer ?
#
loop_
_entity_poly.entity_id
_entity_poly.type
_entity_poly.pdbx_seq_one_letter_code
_entity_poly.pdbx_strand_id
1 'polypeptide(L)'
;MNDLNRIHPMYQFSLKAFRTVFEWAIDTAPEAETEEERLMNLMDNITYSIYVYTTRGLFERDKLIFCVLMVLQVQQNSGDFPQFLIDFLLRYPAVPDLKSPVDFLSDLSWGGVQALVRIDNFRDLDKDIVASAKRWKAFVDTEAPEKEKLPQEWKNKSEAEKLCIMRALRPDRMTYALVYFISTTFGAKYVEGRQVDFATSYKESKPNVPVFFILSPGVDPLKDVEVLGRKLGFSVDKNNFHNVSLGQGQEVVAENALDLGAVEGHWVVLQNIHLVKRWLPTLEKKLEQLGEVSNPKFRIFISAEPAATADTHIIPQGILENAIKITNEPPTGMQANLHKALDNFTQETLERCSKEAEFKPILFALCYFHAVVTERRKFGAQGWNRSYPFSSGDLRICLDVLYNYLESSTKVPWEDLRYLFGEIMYGGHITDDWDRRLCKTFLEEYLQPELIDGDLYLAPGFLVAPNSDYVGYHAYIDDALPPESPHLYGLHPNAEIEFLTKNAERVFRMVLELQQRDSSGGGGESISREEALLQIIEDLTERLPDNFNMAELGARQAPDERTPYTVVALQECERMNILLAEIRRSLKELRLGLRGELTMSGDMDILAGHLFLDSVRQGFEDLGIL
;
A
#
# COMPACT_ATOMS: atom_id res chain seq x y z
N MET A 1 -17.90 3.51 -3.06
CA MET A 1 -17.40 4.64 -2.23
C MET A 1 -17.71 4.44 -0.76
N ASN A 2 -18.97 4.21 -0.37
CA ASN A 2 -19.35 4.05 1.05
C ASN A 2 -18.63 2.90 1.75
N ASP A 3 -18.32 1.81 1.05
CA ASP A 3 -17.61 0.65 1.63
C ASP A 3 -16.09 0.86 1.79
N LEU A 4 -15.52 1.96 1.28
CA LEU A 4 -14.09 2.22 1.41
C LEU A 4 -13.66 2.42 2.87
N ASN A 5 -14.58 2.79 3.76
CA ASN A 5 -14.31 2.89 5.19
C ASN A 5 -13.84 1.57 5.82
N ARG A 6 -14.14 0.43 5.19
CA ARG A 6 -13.65 -0.90 5.59
C ARG A 6 -12.17 -1.09 5.31
N ILE A 7 -11.63 -0.42 4.29
CA ILE A 7 -10.18 -0.41 4.03
C ILE A 7 -9.49 0.46 5.06
N HIS A 8 -10.02 1.66 5.31
CA HIS A 8 -9.43 2.60 6.26
C HIS A 8 -10.48 3.55 6.84
N PRO A 9 -10.49 3.82 8.16
CA PRO A 9 -11.48 4.69 8.80
C PRO A 9 -11.55 6.11 8.26
N MET A 10 -10.45 6.63 7.68
CA MET A 10 -10.40 7.96 7.06
C MET A 10 -11.21 8.05 5.76
N TYR A 11 -11.55 6.91 5.14
CA TYR A 11 -12.24 6.85 3.85
C TYR A 11 -13.76 6.94 4.02
N GLN A 12 -14.22 8.00 4.67
CA GLN A 12 -15.65 8.31 4.81
C GLN A 12 -16.06 9.27 3.69
N PHE A 13 -17.12 8.96 2.97
CA PHE A 13 -17.65 9.82 1.90
C PHE A 13 -19.16 9.98 2.09
N SER A 14 -19.64 11.22 2.04
CA SER A 14 -21.08 11.49 2.10
C SER A 14 -21.74 11.47 0.72
N LEU A 15 -23.02 11.12 0.68
CA LEU A 15 -23.85 11.26 -0.52
C LEU A 15 -23.93 12.72 -1.00
N LYS A 16 -23.88 13.67 -0.07
CA LYS A 16 -23.89 15.11 -0.37
C LYS A 16 -22.62 15.53 -1.13
N ALA A 17 -21.45 15.06 -0.68
CA ALA A 17 -20.18 15.28 -1.37
C ALA A 17 -20.20 14.63 -2.76
N PHE A 18 -20.65 13.37 -2.86
CA PHE A 18 -20.82 12.67 -4.14
C PHE A 18 -21.69 13.47 -5.12
N ARG A 19 -22.87 13.93 -4.68
CA ARG A 19 -23.80 14.70 -5.50
C ARG A 19 -23.17 15.98 -6.04
N THR A 20 -22.38 16.67 -5.20
CA THR A 20 -21.71 17.92 -5.61
C THR A 20 -20.70 17.66 -6.74
N VAL A 21 -19.92 16.59 -6.63
CA VAL A 21 -18.96 16.18 -7.67
C VAL A 21 -19.68 15.72 -8.93
N PHE A 22 -20.79 15.00 -8.77
CA PHE A 22 -21.63 14.52 -9.87
C PHE A 22 -22.25 15.66 -10.68
N GLU A 23 -22.84 16.66 -10.02
CA GLU A 23 -23.38 17.86 -10.67
C GLU A 23 -22.28 18.63 -11.40
N TRP A 24 -21.12 18.82 -10.76
CA TRP A 24 -19.96 19.47 -11.39
C TRP A 24 -19.44 18.71 -12.63
N ALA A 25 -19.43 17.38 -12.58
CA ALA A 25 -19.02 16.56 -13.71
C ALA A 25 -20.01 16.62 -14.88
N ILE A 26 -21.31 16.82 -14.62
CA ILE A 26 -22.30 17.06 -15.68
C ILE A 26 -22.05 18.41 -16.36
N ASP A 27 -21.83 19.46 -15.57
CA ASP A 27 -21.65 20.83 -16.06
C ASP A 27 -20.35 20.99 -16.88
N THR A 28 -19.32 20.21 -16.55
CA THR A 28 -18.00 20.27 -17.20
C THR A 28 -17.81 19.27 -18.33
N ALA A 29 -18.73 18.33 -18.51
CA ALA A 29 -18.62 17.32 -19.56
C ALA A 29 -18.65 17.98 -20.96
N PRO A 30 -17.82 17.52 -21.92
CA PRO A 30 -17.81 18.06 -23.28
C PRO A 30 -19.16 17.96 -23.99
N GLU A 31 -19.65 19.09 -24.52
CA GLU A 31 -20.84 19.11 -25.38
C GLU A 31 -20.61 18.27 -26.65
N ALA A 32 -21.67 17.67 -27.18
CA ALA A 32 -21.62 16.86 -28.39
C ALA A 32 -22.87 17.11 -29.25
N GLU A 33 -22.74 16.89 -30.56
CA GLU A 33 -23.83 17.14 -31.52
C GLU A 33 -24.91 16.05 -31.49
N THR A 34 -24.56 14.84 -31.07
CA THR A 34 -25.48 13.70 -30.97
C THR A 34 -25.75 13.30 -29.52
N GLU A 35 -26.95 12.79 -29.26
CA GLU A 35 -27.34 12.31 -27.92
C GLU A 35 -26.46 11.13 -27.46
N GLU A 36 -26.09 10.24 -28.39
CA GLU A 36 -25.25 9.07 -28.11
C GLU A 36 -23.83 9.48 -27.69
N GLU A 37 -23.21 10.40 -28.43
CA GLU A 37 -21.88 10.92 -28.10
C GLU A 37 -21.92 11.75 -26.80
N ARG A 38 -22.98 12.52 -26.57
CA ARG A 38 -23.16 13.27 -25.32
C ARG A 38 -23.27 12.32 -24.14
N LEU A 39 -23.99 11.20 -24.27
CA LEU A 39 -24.11 10.20 -23.22
C LEU A 39 -22.75 9.56 -22.90
N MET A 40 -21.96 9.21 -23.91
CA MET A 40 -20.60 8.67 -23.71
C MET A 40 -19.69 9.68 -22.99
N ASN A 41 -19.71 10.95 -23.41
CA ASN A 41 -18.93 12.01 -22.77
C ASN A 41 -19.33 12.24 -21.31
N LEU A 42 -20.64 12.19 -21.01
CA LEU A 42 -21.14 12.30 -19.65
C LEU A 42 -20.69 11.12 -18.79
N MET A 43 -20.85 9.90 -19.27
CA MET A 43 -20.44 8.69 -18.54
C MET A 43 -18.93 8.71 -18.25
N ASP A 44 -18.11 9.03 -19.23
CA ASP A 44 -16.66 9.10 -19.07
C ASP A 44 -16.23 10.20 -18.09
N ASN A 45 -16.77 11.42 -18.23
CA ASN A 45 -16.40 12.54 -17.37
C ASN A 45 -16.87 12.34 -15.92
N ILE A 46 -18.08 11.82 -15.72
CA ILE A 46 -18.60 11.49 -14.38
C ILE A 46 -17.73 10.43 -13.71
N THR A 47 -17.44 9.34 -14.42
CA THR A 47 -16.63 8.24 -13.89
C THR A 47 -15.23 8.71 -13.51
N TYR A 48 -14.58 9.49 -14.38
CA TYR A 48 -13.25 10.01 -14.12
C TYR A 48 -13.23 11.07 -13.00
N SER A 49 -14.20 11.98 -12.97
CA SER A 49 -14.29 13.02 -11.91
C SER A 49 -14.48 12.40 -10.53
N ILE A 50 -15.34 11.38 -10.42
CA ILE A 50 -15.52 10.60 -9.21
C ILE A 50 -14.22 9.87 -8.83
N TYR A 51 -13.57 9.22 -9.80
CA TYR A 51 -12.31 8.53 -9.57
C TYR A 51 -11.24 9.45 -8.97
N VAL A 52 -11.04 10.62 -9.58
CA VAL A 52 -10.09 11.63 -9.12
C VAL A 52 -10.46 12.15 -7.73
N TYR A 53 -11.74 12.45 -7.51
CA TYR A 53 -12.23 12.92 -6.21
C TYR A 53 -11.97 11.91 -5.08
N THR A 54 -12.25 10.63 -5.33
CA THR A 54 -12.03 9.57 -4.34
C THR A 54 -10.56 9.32 -4.12
N THR A 55 -9.77 9.08 -5.18
CA THR A 55 -8.35 8.73 -5.07
C THR A 55 -7.49 9.81 -4.45
N ARG A 56 -7.88 11.09 -4.56
CA ARG A 56 -7.23 12.21 -3.86
C ARG A 56 -7.20 12.03 -2.34
N GLY A 57 -8.20 11.36 -1.78
CA GLY A 57 -8.32 11.08 -0.35
C GLY A 57 -7.81 9.70 0.09
N LEU A 58 -7.31 8.88 -0.84
CA LEU A 58 -6.80 7.54 -0.55
C LEU A 58 -5.27 7.56 -0.41
N PHE A 59 -4.75 6.69 0.47
CA PHE A 59 -3.33 6.34 0.45
C PHE A 59 -2.96 5.66 -0.86
N GLU A 60 -1.74 5.86 -1.34
CA GLU A 60 -1.20 5.34 -2.59
C GLU A 60 -1.40 3.83 -2.68
N ARG A 61 -1.14 3.14 -1.56
CA ARG A 61 -1.29 1.70 -1.42
C ARG A 61 -2.73 1.21 -1.67
N ASP A 62 -3.75 2.06 -1.52
CA ASP A 62 -5.17 1.69 -1.64
C ASP A 62 -5.82 2.21 -2.92
N LYS A 63 -5.15 3.10 -3.68
CA LYS A 63 -5.67 3.64 -4.96
C LYS A 63 -5.91 2.54 -5.99
N LEU A 64 -4.98 1.60 -6.14
CA LEU A 64 -5.12 0.47 -7.07
C LEU A 64 -6.33 -0.42 -6.69
N ILE A 65 -6.56 -0.64 -5.40
CA ILE A 65 -7.69 -1.45 -4.91
C ILE A 65 -9.01 -0.82 -5.36
N PHE A 66 -9.18 0.48 -5.14
CA PHE A 66 -10.37 1.19 -5.56
C PHE A 66 -10.54 1.21 -7.08
N CYS A 67 -9.46 1.40 -7.83
CA CYS A 67 -9.49 1.40 -9.29
C CYS A 67 -9.94 0.03 -9.84
N VAL A 68 -9.35 -1.06 -9.33
CA VAL A 68 -9.73 -2.42 -9.70
C VAL A 68 -11.18 -2.71 -9.35
N LEU A 69 -11.64 -2.34 -8.15
CA LEU A 69 -13.02 -2.53 -7.72
C LEU A 69 -14.00 -1.85 -8.70
N MET A 70 -13.75 -0.59 -9.05
CA MET A 70 -14.58 0.17 -9.97
C MET A 70 -14.61 -0.47 -11.37
N VAL A 71 -13.43 -0.79 -11.91
CA VAL A 71 -13.28 -1.37 -13.25
C VAL A 71 -13.97 -2.73 -13.34
N LEU A 72 -13.80 -3.59 -12.34
CA LEU A 72 -14.48 -4.89 -12.32
C LEU A 72 -16.00 -4.73 -12.25
N GLN A 73 -16.53 -3.80 -11.45
CA GLN A 73 -17.98 -3.55 -11.39
C GLN A 73 -18.55 -3.05 -12.73
N VAL A 74 -17.84 -2.14 -13.41
CA VAL A 74 -18.27 -1.63 -14.71
C VAL A 74 -18.23 -2.73 -15.77
N GLN A 75 -17.15 -3.53 -15.80
CA GLN A 75 -16.98 -4.63 -16.76
C GLN A 75 -17.92 -5.81 -16.50
N GLN A 76 -18.28 -6.06 -15.24
CA GLN A 76 -19.31 -7.02 -14.87
C GLN A 76 -20.67 -6.58 -15.43
N ASN A 77 -21.02 -5.30 -15.31
CA ASN A 77 -22.28 -4.75 -15.78
C ASN A 77 -22.37 -4.66 -17.32
N SER A 78 -21.24 -4.45 -18.01
CA SER A 78 -21.19 -4.49 -19.48
C SER A 78 -21.21 -5.93 -20.04
N GLY A 79 -20.87 -6.91 -19.20
CA GLY A 79 -20.76 -8.33 -19.59
C GLY A 79 -19.40 -8.71 -20.19
N ASP A 80 -18.46 -7.78 -20.27
CA ASP A 80 -17.10 -8.02 -20.81
C ASP A 80 -16.23 -8.85 -19.85
N PHE A 81 -16.53 -8.80 -18.55
CA PHE A 81 -15.88 -9.59 -17.52
C PHE A 81 -16.93 -10.39 -16.72
N PRO A 82 -17.25 -11.62 -17.17
CA PRO A 82 -18.23 -12.48 -16.51
C PRO A 82 -17.87 -12.82 -15.06
N GLN A 83 -18.90 -12.99 -14.21
CA GLN A 83 -18.73 -13.27 -12.78
C GLN A 83 -17.82 -14.47 -12.48
N PHE A 84 -17.92 -15.55 -13.26
CA PHE A 84 -17.10 -16.76 -13.03
C PHE A 84 -15.60 -16.50 -13.22
N LEU A 85 -15.20 -15.57 -14.11
CA LEU A 85 -13.81 -15.16 -14.26
C LEU A 85 -13.38 -14.25 -13.09
N ILE A 86 -14.29 -13.38 -12.60
CA ILE A 86 -14.04 -12.52 -11.43
C ILE A 86 -13.81 -13.40 -10.20
N ASP A 87 -14.68 -14.40 -10.00
CA ASP A 87 -14.55 -15.37 -8.91
C ASP A 87 -13.21 -16.12 -8.98
N PHE A 88 -12.79 -16.56 -10.18
CA PHE A 88 -11.47 -17.14 -10.38
C PHE A 88 -10.34 -16.17 -10.01
N LEU A 89 -10.40 -14.93 -10.51
CA LEU A 89 -9.36 -13.93 -10.28
C LEU A 89 -9.19 -13.59 -8.79
N LEU A 90 -10.32 -13.39 -8.09
CA LEU A 90 -10.34 -12.94 -6.70
C LEU A 90 -10.12 -14.06 -5.69
N ARG A 91 -10.75 -15.23 -5.88
CA ARG A 91 -10.63 -16.37 -4.94
C ARG A 91 -9.46 -17.29 -5.25
N TYR A 92 -9.03 -17.32 -6.51
CA TYR A 92 -7.96 -18.18 -7.01
C TYR A 92 -8.10 -19.64 -6.53
N PRO A 93 -9.13 -20.38 -7.00
CA PRO A 93 -9.48 -21.71 -6.51
C PRO A 93 -8.51 -22.80 -7.03
N ALA A 94 -7.23 -22.69 -6.69
CA ALA A 94 -6.19 -23.61 -7.12
C ALA A 94 -6.45 -25.02 -6.59
N VAL A 95 -6.30 -26.02 -7.45
CA VAL A 95 -6.45 -27.43 -7.05
C VAL A 95 -5.25 -27.85 -6.18
N PRO A 96 -5.46 -28.30 -4.93
CA PRO A 96 -4.38 -28.67 -4.04
C PRO A 96 -3.72 -30.00 -4.44
N ASP A 97 -2.53 -30.27 -3.89
CA ASP A 97 -1.79 -31.54 -3.99
C ASP A 97 -1.41 -32.02 -5.40
N LEU A 98 -1.46 -31.13 -6.39
CA LEU A 98 -0.98 -31.41 -7.75
C LEU A 98 0.51 -31.09 -7.87
N LYS A 99 1.22 -31.96 -8.60
CA LYS A 99 2.62 -31.70 -8.98
C LYS A 99 2.68 -31.05 -10.35
N SER A 100 3.41 -29.94 -10.43
CA SER A 100 3.65 -29.28 -11.71
C SER A 100 4.45 -30.22 -12.64
N PRO A 101 4.01 -30.46 -13.88
CA PRO A 101 4.77 -31.22 -14.87
C PRO A 101 5.91 -30.40 -15.51
N VAL A 102 6.01 -29.10 -15.19
CA VAL A 102 7.02 -28.17 -15.71
C VAL A 102 7.81 -27.53 -14.57
N ASP A 103 9.08 -27.21 -14.83
CA ASP A 103 10.02 -26.73 -13.81
C ASP A 103 9.88 -25.22 -13.48
N PHE A 104 9.20 -24.45 -14.33
CA PHE A 104 9.05 -23.00 -14.20
C PHE A 104 7.74 -22.57 -13.53
N LEU A 105 6.86 -23.51 -13.16
CA LEU A 105 5.64 -23.24 -12.41
C LEU A 105 5.68 -23.97 -11.06
N SER A 106 5.20 -23.30 -10.02
CA SER A 106 4.98 -23.91 -8.72
C SER A 106 3.80 -24.89 -8.76
N ASP A 107 3.75 -25.83 -7.81
CA ASP A 107 2.62 -26.74 -7.63
C ASP A 107 1.29 -25.96 -7.46
N LEU A 108 1.32 -24.84 -6.72
CA LEU A 108 0.15 -23.96 -6.53
C LEU A 108 -0.29 -23.30 -7.85
N SER A 109 0.67 -22.74 -8.60
CA SER A 109 0.42 -22.13 -9.91
C SER A 109 -0.19 -23.13 -10.88
N TRP A 110 0.30 -24.37 -10.87
CA TRP A 110 -0.24 -25.46 -11.67
C TRP A 110 -1.66 -25.85 -11.23
N GLY A 111 -1.92 -25.87 -9.92
CA GLY A 111 -3.27 -26.00 -9.38
C GLY A 111 -4.24 -24.93 -9.92
N GLY A 112 -3.77 -23.69 -10.07
CA GLY A 112 -4.52 -22.60 -10.71
C GLY A 112 -4.78 -22.82 -12.20
N VAL A 113 -3.79 -23.31 -12.96
CA VAL A 113 -3.96 -23.71 -14.37
C VAL A 113 -5.02 -24.81 -14.50
N GLN A 114 -4.99 -25.82 -13.65
CA GLN A 114 -5.94 -26.92 -13.65
C GLN A 114 -7.36 -26.46 -13.29
N ALA A 115 -7.50 -25.46 -12.43
CA ALA A 115 -8.77 -24.82 -12.17
C ALA A 115 -9.30 -24.04 -13.40
N LEU A 116 -8.43 -23.33 -14.14
CA LEU A 116 -8.81 -22.66 -15.39
C LEU A 116 -9.33 -23.64 -16.45
N VAL A 117 -8.69 -24.80 -16.61
CA VAL A 117 -9.07 -25.80 -17.63
C VAL A 117 -10.50 -26.32 -17.46
N ARG A 118 -11.08 -26.22 -16.24
CA ARG A 118 -12.48 -26.57 -15.97
C ARG A 118 -13.48 -25.59 -16.57
N ILE A 119 -13.03 -24.38 -16.94
CA ILE A 119 -13.82 -23.37 -17.62
C ILE A 119 -13.67 -23.60 -19.12
N ASP A 120 -14.79 -23.66 -19.85
CA ASP A 120 -14.82 -24.05 -21.26
C ASP A 120 -13.89 -23.23 -22.16
N ASN A 121 -13.67 -21.96 -21.82
CA ASN A 121 -12.80 -21.08 -22.56
C ASN A 121 -11.30 -21.37 -22.40
N PHE A 122 -10.86 -22.19 -21.43
CA PHE A 122 -9.44 -22.52 -21.23
C PHE A 122 -9.13 -24.01 -21.39
N ARG A 123 -10.02 -24.75 -22.06
CA ARG A 123 -9.76 -26.15 -22.42
C ARG A 123 -8.41 -26.28 -23.11
N ASP A 124 -7.67 -27.32 -22.75
CA ASP A 124 -6.35 -27.66 -23.29
C ASP A 124 -5.19 -26.69 -22.95
N LEU A 125 -5.39 -25.69 -22.08
CA LEU A 125 -4.31 -24.79 -21.60
C LEU A 125 -3.16 -25.56 -20.96
N ASP A 126 -3.48 -26.52 -20.10
CA ASP A 126 -2.51 -27.38 -19.44
C ASP A 126 -1.70 -28.22 -20.44
N LYS A 127 -2.38 -28.82 -21.43
CA LYS A 127 -1.74 -29.60 -22.49
C LYS A 127 -0.82 -28.74 -23.32
N ASP A 128 -1.21 -27.52 -23.66
CA ASP A 128 -0.37 -26.62 -24.45
C ASP A 128 0.87 -26.13 -23.67
N ILE A 129 0.70 -25.83 -22.37
CA ILE A 129 1.83 -25.48 -21.49
C ILE A 129 2.86 -26.61 -21.46
N VAL A 130 2.42 -27.86 -21.35
CA VAL A 130 3.32 -29.02 -21.36
C VAL A 130 3.93 -29.26 -22.74
N ALA A 131 3.13 -29.25 -23.80
CA ALA A 131 3.59 -29.51 -25.17
C ALA A 131 4.57 -28.45 -25.68
N SER A 132 4.36 -27.18 -25.30
CA SER A 132 5.16 -26.03 -25.71
C SER A 132 5.92 -25.38 -24.55
N ALA A 133 6.39 -26.20 -23.60
CA ALA A 133 7.05 -25.77 -22.36
C ALA A 133 8.16 -24.71 -22.59
N LYS A 134 8.98 -24.84 -23.64
CA LYS A 134 10.03 -23.85 -23.94
C LYS A 134 9.50 -22.45 -24.22
N ARG A 135 8.36 -22.32 -24.91
CA ARG A 135 7.76 -21.01 -25.24
C ARG A 135 7.10 -20.39 -24.03
N TRP A 136 6.38 -21.20 -23.25
CA TRP A 136 5.76 -20.76 -22.00
C TRP A 136 6.80 -20.37 -20.96
N LYS A 137 7.91 -21.12 -20.86
CA LYS A 137 9.05 -20.75 -20.02
C LYS A 137 9.64 -19.40 -20.43
N ALA A 138 9.87 -19.17 -21.73
CA ALA A 138 10.38 -17.88 -22.21
C ALA A 138 9.43 -16.71 -21.87
N PHE A 139 8.11 -16.93 -21.96
CA PHE A 139 7.11 -15.94 -21.54
C PHE A 139 7.17 -15.68 -20.03
N VAL A 140 7.17 -16.74 -19.21
CA VAL A 140 7.23 -16.66 -17.74
C VAL A 140 8.54 -16.02 -17.26
N ASP A 141 9.66 -16.28 -17.93
CA ASP A 141 10.98 -15.73 -17.58
C ASP A 141 11.17 -14.27 -18.03
N THR A 142 10.21 -13.69 -18.75
CA THR A 142 10.29 -12.27 -19.15
C THR A 142 10.10 -11.35 -17.93
N GLU A 143 10.76 -10.20 -17.92
CA GLU A 143 10.65 -9.22 -16.83
C GLU A 143 9.26 -8.55 -16.76
N ALA A 144 8.66 -8.27 -17.92
CA ALA A 144 7.35 -7.61 -18.06
C ALA A 144 6.36 -8.45 -18.90
N PRO A 145 5.98 -9.66 -18.44
CA PRO A 145 5.12 -10.59 -19.19
C PRO A 145 3.72 -10.00 -19.49
N GLU A 146 3.25 -9.04 -18.68
CA GLU A 146 1.97 -8.35 -18.90
C GLU A 146 1.92 -7.52 -20.20
N LYS A 147 3.06 -7.13 -20.76
CA LYS A 147 3.16 -6.41 -22.04
C LYS A 147 3.38 -7.33 -23.24
N GLU A 148 3.73 -8.59 -22.98
CA GLU A 148 4.02 -9.57 -24.01
C GLU A 148 2.75 -10.27 -24.49
N LYS A 149 2.79 -10.76 -25.74
CA LYS A 149 1.67 -11.54 -26.28
C LYS A 149 1.75 -12.97 -25.75
N LEU A 150 0.62 -13.48 -25.26
CA LEU A 150 0.53 -14.88 -24.86
C LEU A 150 0.90 -15.83 -26.02
N PRO A 151 1.50 -16.99 -25.74
CA PRO A 151 1.84 -17.96 -26.77
C PRO A 151 0.63 -18.42 -27.60
N GLN A 152 0.87 -18.74 -28.87
CA GLN A 152 -0.07 -19.45 -29.75
C GLN A 152 -1.45 -18.79 -29.90
N GLU A 153 -2.53 -19.54 -29.64
CA GLU A 153 -3.92 -19.10 -29.76
C GLU A 153 -4.40 -18.31 -28.54
N TRP A 154 -3.68 -18.40 -27.41
CA TRP A 154 -4.01 -17.69 -26.17
C TRP A 154 -3.90 -16.17 -26.32
N LYS A 155 -3.14 -15.66 -27.30
CA LYS A 155 -3.11 -14.23 -27.65
C LYS A 155 -4.47 -13.67 -28.12
N ASN A 156 -5.36 -14.54 -28.60
CA ASN A 156 -6.68 -14.15 -29.14
C ASN A 156 -7.77 -14.11 -28.05
N LYS A 157 -7.43 -14.46 -26.80
CA LYS A 157 -8.33 -14.39 -25.65
C LYS A 157 -8.71 -12.94 -25.34
N SER A 158 -9.82 -12.75 -24.64
CA SER A 158 -10.19 -11.42 -24.14
C SER A 158 -9.18 -10.93 -23.10
N GLU A 159 -9.14 -9.62 -22.84
CA GLU A 159 -8.23 -9.07 -21.83
C GLU A 159 -8.54 -9.62 -20.42
N ALA A 160 -9.81 -9.88 -20.10
CA ALA A 160 -10.22 -10.53 -18.86
C ALA A 160 -9.68 -11.97 -18.75
N GLU A 161 -9.78 -12.75 -19.83
CA GLU A 161 -9.27 -14.12 -19.88
C GLU A 161 -7.73 -14.16 -19.78
N LYS A 162 -7.03 -13.23 -20.46
CA LYS A 162 -5.58 -13.08 -20.36
C LYS A 162 -5.15 -12.78 -18.92
N LEU A 163 -5.89 -11.92 -18.23
CA LEU A 163 -5.63 -11.58 -16.83
C LEU A 163 -5.75 -12.81 -15.91
N CYS A 164 -6.73 -13.69 -16.14
CA CYS A 164 -6.86 -14.96 -15.42
C CYS A 164 -5.69 -15.92 -15.70
N ILE A 165 -5.20 -16.02 -16.95
CA ILE A 165 -4.02 -16.81 -17.28
C ILE A 165 -2.78 -16.25 -16.57
N MET A 166 -2.60 -14.92 -16.60
CA MET A 166 -1.50 -14.25 -15.89
C MET A 166 -1.52 -14.53 -14.40
N ARG A 167 -2.70 -14.53 -13.77
CA ARG A 167 -2.88 -14.86 -12.35
C ARG A 167 -2.35 -16.26 -12.01
N ALA A 168 -2.51 -17.23 -12.92
CA ALA A 168 -2.00 -18.57 -12.72
C ALA A 168 -0.48 -18.71 -12.94
N LEU A 169 0.07 -17.97 -13.92
CA LEU A 169 1.48 -18.15 -14.34
C LEU A 169 2.47 -17.26 -13.59
N ARG A 170 2.11 -15.99 -13.34
CA ARG A 170 2.97 -14.96 -12.73
C ARG A 170 2.15 -14.16 -11.70
N PRO A 171 1.77 -14.77 -10.56
CA PRO A 171 1.00 -14.08 -9.52
C PRO A 171 1.71 -12.84 -8.97
N ASP A 172 3.05 -12.81 -9.03
CA ASP A 172 3.90 -11.68 -8.66
C ASP A 172 3.75 -10.49 -9.61
N ARG A 173 3.33 -10.67 -10.87
CA ARG A 173 3.16 -9.56 -11.82
C ARG A 173 1.75 -8.99 -11.85
N MET A 174 0.86 -9.45 -10.97
CA MET A 174 -0.55 -9.09 -11.07
C MET A 174 -0.85 -7.62 -10.78
N THR A 175 -0.08 -6.94 -9.94
CA THR A 175 -0.23 -5.48 -9.76
C THR A 175 0.02 -4.73 -11.08
N TYR A 176 1.08 -5.09 -11.80
CA TYR A 176 1.40 -4.53 -13.12
C TYR A 176 0.40 -4.97 -14.18
N ALA A 177 -0.03 -6.23 -14.17
CA ALA A 177 -1.04 -6.74 -15.10
C ALA A 177 -2.40 -6.05 -14.93
N LEU A 178 -2.82 -5.78 -13.68
CA LEU A 178 -4.03 -5.01 -13.38
C LEU A 178 -3.90 -3.57 -13.89
N VAL A 179 -2.78 -2.92 -13.62
CA VAL A 179 -2.47 -1.58 -14.13
C VAL A 179 -2.51 -1.55 -15.66
N TYR A 180 -1.87 -2.51 -16.33
CA TYR A 180 -1.87 -2.62 -17.78
C TYR A 180 -3.27 -2.84 -18.33
N PHE A 181 -4.01 -3.79 -17.76
CA PHE A 181 -5.42 -4.08 -18.10
C PHE A 181 -6.31 -2.83 -17.99
N ILE A 182 -6.18 -2.06 -16.90
CA ILE A 182 -6.94 -0.82 -16.70
C ILE A 182 -6.54 0.21 -17.75
N SER A 183 -5.24 0.40 -17.99
CA SER A 183 -4.74 1.36 -18.97
C SER A 183 -5.22 1.06 -20.39
N THR A 184 -5.32 -0.22 -20.77
CA THR A 184 -5.77 -0.62 -22.12
C THR A 184 -7.29 -0.62 -22.27
N THR A 185 -8.02 -0.88 -21.18
CA THR A 185 -9.48 -1.07 -21.22
C THR A 185 -10.26 0.21 -20.90
N PHE A 186 -9.79 0.99 -19.92
CA PHE A 186 -10.43 2.24 -19.44
C PHE A 186 -9.64 3.50 -19.82
N GLY A 187 -8.35 3.34 -20.14
CA GLY A 187 -7.47 4.42 -20.57
C GLY A 187 -6.39 4.76 -19.54
N ALA A 188 -5.27 5.26 -20.05
CA ALA A 188 -4.07 5.57 -19.26
C ALA A 188 -4.33 6.59 -18.13
N LYS A 189 -5.32 7.49 -18.30
CA LYS A 189 -5.69 8.51 -17.31
C LYS A 189 -6.06 7.96 -15.93
N TYR A 190 -6.49 6.69 -15.83
CA TYR A 190 -6.82 6.05 -14.55
C TYR A 190 -5.59 5.52 -13.82
N VAL A 191 -4.45 5.38 -14.49
CA VAL A 191 -3.21 4.84 -13.93
C VAL A 191 -2.16 5.94 -13.75
N GLU A 192 -2.21 7.00 -14.56
CA GLU A 192 -1.33 8.15 -14.46
C GLU A 192 -1.51 8.86 -13.10
N GLY A 193 -0.63 8.56 -12.15
CA GLY A 193 -0.65 9.05 -10.77
C GLY A 193 -0.26 10.52 -10.62
N ARG A 194 -0.85 11.43 -11.41
CA ARG A 194 -0.62 12.87 -11.24
C ARG A 194 -1.28 13.36 -9.97
N GLN A 195 -0.49 13.93 -9.06
CA GLN A 195 -1.03 14.66 -7.92
C GLN A 195 -1.88 15.83 -8.42
N VAL A 196 -3.11 15.94 -7.90
CA VAL A 196 -4.01 17.03 -8.22
C VAL A 196 -3.51 18.29 -7.53
N ASP A 197 -3.26 19.34 -8.30
CA ASP A 197 -2.88 20.65 -7.75
C ASP A 197 -3.90 21.11 -6.69
N PHE A 198 -3.39 21.58 -5.55
CA PHE A 198 -4.21 22.09 -4.46
C PHE A 198 -5.15 23.20 -4.93
N ALA A 199 -4.74 24.03 -5.90
CA ALA A 199 -5.58 25.08 -6.45
C ALA A 199 -6.87 24.55 -7.11
N THR A 200 -6.85 23.34 -7.66
CA THR A 200 -8.04 22.67 -8.21
C THR A 200 -8.97 22.23 -7.08
N SER A 201 -8.41 21.57 -6.07
CA SER A 201 -9.16 21.12 -4.88
C SER A 201 -9.77 22.30 -4.10
N TYR A 202 -9.10 23.44 -4.08
CA TYR A 202 -9.61 24.67 -3.49
C TYR A 202 -10.89 25.17 -4.18
N LYS A 203 -11.04 25.01 -5.50
CA LYS A 203 -12.26 25.45 -6.22
C LYS A 203 -13.51 24.67 -5.78
N GLU A 204 -13.34 23.42 -5.36
CA GLU A 204 -14.40 22.58 -4.83
C GLU A 204 -14.75 22.93 -3.37
N SER A 205 -13.83 23.57 -2.64
CA SER A 205 -14.01 23.92 -1.23
C SER A 205 -15.04 25.03 -1.04
N LYS A 206 -15.83 24.90 0.04
CA LYS A 206 -16.88 25.85 0.44
C LYS A 206 -16.82 26.05 1.96
N PRO A 207 -17.48 27.06 2.53
CA PRO A 207 -17.52 27.25 3.98
C PRO A 207 -18.02 26.01 4.75
N ASN A 208 -18.93 25.23 4.16
CA ASN A 208 -19.47 23.98 4.72
C ASN A 208 -18.76 22.71 4.23
N VAL A 209 -17.73 22.83 3.40
CA VAL A 209 -16.94 21.72 2.85
C VAL A 209 -15.47 22.03 3.15
N PRO A 210 -14.99 21.72 4.36
CA PRO A 210 -13.60 21.93 4.74
C PRO A 210 -12.67 21.04 3.90
N VAL A 211 -11.40 21.43 3.80
CA VAL A 211 -10.36 20.57 3.24
C VAL A 211 -9.64 19.87 4.40
N PHE A 212 -9.51 18.55 4.30
CA PHE A 212 -8.88 17.72 5.30
C PHE A 212 -7.62 17.08 4.73
N PHE A 213 -6.47 17.45 5.26
CA PHE A 213 -5.18 16.86 4.95
C PHE A 213 -4.91 15.65 5.84
N ILE A 214 -4.77 14.49 5.20
CA ILE A 214 -4.31 13.27 5.84
C ILE A 214 -2.79 13.31 5.82
N LEU A 215 -2.19 13.51 6.99
CA LEU A 215 -0.76 13.68 7.13
C LEU A 215 -0.04 12.35 6.98
N SER A 216 1.04 12.38 6.20
CA SER A 216 2.00 11.29 6.12
C SER A 216 3.33 11.77 6.68
N PRO A 217 4.13 10.90 7.32
CA PRO A 217 5.39 11.31 7.94
C PRO A 217 6.32 12.05 6.97
N GLY A 218 6.77 13.25 7.38
CA GLY A 218 7.72 14.05 6.62
C GLY A 218 7.13 14.88 5.47
N VAL A 219 5.81 15.06 5.42
CA VAL A 219 5.13 15.94 4.45
C VAL A 219 4.34 17.03 5.18
N ASP A 220 4.51 18.28 4.76
CA ASP A 220 3.79 19.44 5.32
C ASP A 220 2.85 20.06 4.27
N PRO A 221 1.53 19.84 4.38
CA PRO A 221 0.55 20.39 3.43
C PRO A 221 0.31 21.90 3.59
N LEU A 222 0.77 22.52 4.68
CA LEU A 222 0.52 23.93 4.96
C LEU A 222 1.15 24.84 3.89
N LYS A 223 2.33 24.47 3.37
CA LYS A 223 3.05 25.25 2.37
C LYS A 223 2.20 25.53 1.14
N ASP A 224 1.47 24.53 0.65
CA ASP A 224 0.60 24.66 -0.53
C ASP A 224 -0.57 25.62 -0.25
N VAL A 225 -1.14 25.55 0.96
CA VAL A 225 -2.20 26.44 1.43
C VAL A 225 -1.71 27.89 1.52
N GLU A 226 -0.52 28.11 2.08
CA GLU A 226 0.06 29.45 2.20
C GLU A 226 0.42 30.06 0.85
N VAL A 227 1.01 29.28 -0.06
CA VAL A 227 1.37 29.73 -1.40
C VAL A 227 0.11 30.14 -2.18
N LEU A 228 -0.95 29.32 -2.14
CA LEU A 228 -2.22 29.67 -2.78
C LEU A 228 -2.89 30.86 -2.08
N GLY A 229 -2.88 30.88 -0.75
CA GLY A 229 -3.41 31.97 0.06
C GLY A 229 -2.81 33.30 -0.33
N ARG A 230 -1.47 33.41 -0.39
CA ARG A 230 -0.78 34.65 -0.79
C ARG A 230 -1.19 35.12 -2.18
N LYS A 231 -1.33 34.20 -3.15
CA LYS A 231 -1.82 34.51 -4.51
C LYS A 231 -3.26 35.06 -4.50
N LEU A 232 -4.11 34.56 -3.61
CA LEU A 232 -5.51 34.98 -3.47
C LEU A 232 -5.71 36.13 -2.46
N GLY A 233 -4.63 36.63 -1.86
CA GLY A 233 -4.66 37.75 -0.92
C GLY A 233 -4.97 37.38 0.53
N PHE A 234 -4.88 36.09 0.89
CA PHE A 234 -4.95 35.57 2.25
C PHE A 234 -3.54 35.36 2.80
N SER A 235 -3.18 36.05 3.87
CA SER A 235 -1.86 35.96 4.49
C SER A 235 -1.90 36.39 5.94
N VAL A 236 -0.98 35.86 6.75
CA VAL A 236 -0.84 36.26 8.16
C VAL A 236 -0.63 37.77 8.28
N ASP A 237 0.15 38.37 7.38
CA ASP A 237 0.43 39.82 7.35
C ASP A 237 -0.84 40.69 7.13
N LYS A 238 -1.88 40.11 6.51
CA LYS A 238 -3.16 40.78 6.25
C LYS A 238 -4.21 40.45 7.32
N ASN A 239 -3.84 39.69 8.35
CA ASN A 239 -4.69 39.26 9.46
C ASN A 239 -5.99 38.53 9.03
N ASN A 240 -5.99 37.94 7.82
CA ASN A 240 -7.12 37.21 7.25
C ASN A 240 -6.80 35.71 7.02
N PHE A 241 -5.68 35.24 7.58
CA PHE A 241 -5.24 33.86 7.56
C PHE A 241 -4.79 33.48 8.97
N HIS A 242 -5.50 32.55 9.60
CA HIS A 242 -5.30 32.12 10.98
C HIS A 242 -4.75 30.70 10.97
N ASN A 243 -3.54 30.50 11.47
CA ASN A 243 -2.91 29.18 11.56
C ASN A 243 -2.78 28.75 13.01
N VAL A 244 -3.52 27.72 13.41
CA VAL A 244 -3.59 27.24 14.79
C VAL A 244 -3.08 25.80 14.85
N SER A 245 -1.95 25.59 15.50
CA SER A 245 -1.44 24.26 15.82
C SER A 245 -2.06 23.75 17.11
N LEU A 246 -2.84 22.68 17.04
CA LEU A 246 -3.57 22.18 18.19
C LEU A 246 -2.68 21.35 19.09
N GLY A 247 -2.76 21.67 20.37
CA GLY A 247 -2.13 21.02 21.49
C GLY A 247 -2.88 21.42 22.75
N GLN A 248 -2.30 21.17 23.92
CA GLN A 248 -2.96 21.47 25.18
C GLN A 248 -3.31 22.96 25.32
N GLY A 249 -4.60 23.30 25.42
CA GLY A 249 -5.09 24.66 25.68
C GLY A 249 -5.26 25.56 24.45
N GLN A 250 -5.08 25.04 23.23
CA GLN A 250 -5.23 25.80 21.98
C GLN A 250 -6.66 25.77 21.42
N GLU A 251 -7.58 25.02 22.06
CA GLU A 251 -8.95 24.82 21.57
C GLU A 251 -9.73 26.15 21.52
N VAL A 252 -9.56 27.00 22.54
CA VAL A 252 -10.23 28.30 22.62
C VAL A 252 -9.74 29.25 21.52
N VAL A 253 -8.45 29.20 21.19
CA VAL A 253 -7.86 30.02 20.12
C VAL A 253 -8.42 29.60 18.76
N ALA A 254 -8.49 28.28 18.52
CA ALA A 254 -9.11 27.73 17.32
C ALA A 254 -10.58 28.12 17.21
N GLU A 255 -11.34 28.04 18.30
CA GLU A 255 -12.75 28.44 18.32
C GLU A 255 -12.95 29.91 17.97
N ASN A 256 -12.16 30.81 18.55
CA ASN A 256 -12.24 32.25 18.24
C ASN A 256 -11.85 32.55 16.79
N ALA A 257 -10.83 31.87 16.26
CA ALA A 257 -10.40 32.01 14.87
C ALA A 257 -11.50 31.56 13.90
N LEU A 258 -12.21 30.46 14.21
CA LEU A 258 -13.34 29.97 13.44
C LEU A 258 -14.50 30.97 13.42
N ASP A 259 -14.88 31.53 14.58
CA ASP A 259 -15.98 32.49 14.68
C ASP A 259 -15.66 33.79 13.94
N LEU A 260 -14.45 34.34 14.13
CA LEU A 260 -13.99 35.53 13.43
C LEU A 260 -13.93 35.28 11.92
N GLY A 261 -13.38 34.13 11.52
CA GLY A 261 -13.25 33.77 10.12
C GLY A 261 -14.59 33.57 9.42
N ALA A 262 -15.57 33.01 10.10
CA ALA A 262 -16.93 32.84 9.58
C ALA A 262 -17.61 34.17 9.25
N VAL A 263 -17.41 35.19 10.10
CA VAL A 263 -17.99 36.54 9.91
C VAL A 263 -17.23 37.30 8.82
N GLU A 264 -15.91 37.39 8.93
CA GLU A 264 -15.07 38.24 8.06
C GLU A 264 -14.66 37.55 6.74
N GLY A 265 -14.87 36.24 6.61
CA GLY A 265 -14.48 35.46 5.43
C GLY A 265 -13.00 35.12 5.36
N HIS A 266 -12.37 34.85 6.51
CA HIS A 266 -10.95 34.51 6.61
C HIS A 266 -10.65 33.04 6.27
N TRP A 267 -9.37 32.69 6.19
CA TRP A 267 -8.93 31.31 6.13
C TRP A 267 -8.46 30.85 7.51
N VAL A 268 -8.89 29.67 7.92
CA VAL A 268 -8.50 29.08 9.21
C VAL A 268 -7.88 27.71 8.97
N VAL A 269 -6.65 27.52 9.45
CA VAL A 269 -5.93 26.25 9.41
C VAL A 269 -5.86 25.69 10.82
N LEU A 270 -6.37 24.47 11.00
CA LEU A 270 -6.33 23.70 12.24
C LEU A 270 -5.37 22.52 12.06
N GLN A 271 -4.20 22.59 12.68
CA GLN A 271 -3.21 21.53 12.58
C GLN A 271 -3.29 20.54 13.73
N ASN A 272 -2.98 19.28 13.43
CA ASN A 272 -2.82 18.21 14.41
C ASN A 272 -4.07 17.98 15.28
N ILE A 273 -5.27 17.99 14.68
CA ILE A 273 -6.53 17.82 15.43
C ILE A 273 -6.60 16.47 16.19
N HIS A 274 -5.84 15.46 15.76
CA HIS A 274 -5.72 14.17 16.43
C HIS A 274 -5.14 14.28 17.86
N LEU A 275 -4.44 15.37 18.20
CA LEU A 275 -3.90 15.60 19.55
C LEU A 275 -4.97 16.06 20.56
N VAL A 276 -6.15 16.50 20.11
CA VAL A 276 -7.20 17.09 20.95
C VAL A 276 -8.50 16.26 20.93
N LYS A 277 -8.39 14.95 21.16
CA LYS A 277 -9.51 13.96 21.12
C LYS A 277 -10.82 14.43 21.77
N ARG A 278 -10.74 15.06 22.96
CA ARG A 278 -11.93 15.47 23.73
C ARG A 278 -12.70 16.64 23.10
N TRP A 279 -12.02 17.46 22.30
CA TRP A 279 -12.60 18.64 21.67
C TRP A 279 -13.22 18.36 20.30
N LEU A 280 -12.84 17.26 19.65
CA LEU A 280 -13.32 16.91 18.31
C LEU A 280 -14.86 16.91 18.14
N PRO A 281 -15.67 16.42 19.10
CA PRO A 281 -17.14 16.50 18.99
C PRO A 281 -17.67 17.94 19.04
N THR A 282 -16.98 18.84 19.76
CA THR A 282 -17.33 20.27 19.80
C THR A 282 -16.97 20.93 18.48
N LEU A 283 -15.79 20.61 17.93
CA LEU A 283 -15.37 21.07 16.61
C LEU A 283 -16.37 20.64 15.53
N GLU A 284 -16.78 19.38 15.50
CA GLU A 284 -17.76 18.85 14.52
C GLU A 284 -19.05 19.68 14.50
N LYS A 285 -19.67 19.89 15.67
CA LYS A 285 -20.88 20.72 15.80
C LYS A 285 -20.65 22.15 15.33
N LYS A 286 -19.48 22.71 15.61
CA LYS A 286 -19.14 24.08 15.21
C LYS A 286 -18.96 24.20 13.71
N LEU A 287 -18.31 23.23 13.05
CA LEU A 287 -18.17 23.19 11.59
C LEU A 287 -19.53 23.11 10.90
N GLU A 288 -20.46 22.31 11.42
CA GLU A 288 -21.83 22.23 10.90
C GLU A 288 -22.57 23.58 11.01
N GLN A 289 -22.53 24.22 12.18
CA GLN A 289 -23.18 25.50 12.42
C GLN A 289 -22.62 26.63 11.54
N LEU A 290 -21.29 26.73 11.46
CA LEU A 290 -20.63 27.76 10.66
C LEU A 290 -20.87 27.52 9.17
N GLY A 291 -20.97 26.28 8.72
CA GLY A 291 -21.21 25.95 7.32
C GLY A 291 -22.47 26.58 6.71
N GLU A 292 -23.51 26.85 7.51
CA GLU A 292 -24.78 27.38 7.02
C GLU A 292 -24.84 28.91 6.94
N VAL A 293 -24.12 29.60 7.85
CA VAL A 293 -24.30 31.06 8.09
C VAL A 293 -23.06 31.89 7.69
N SER A 294 -21.96 31.23 7.30
CA SER A 294 -20.68 31.91 7.06
C SER A 294 -20.60 32.71 5.76
N ASN A 295 -19.67 33.65 5.75
CA ASN A 295 -19.23 34.38 4.57
C ASN A 295 -18.78 33.41 3.44
N PRO A 296 -19.18 33.63 2.17
CA PRO A 296 -18.80 32.76 1.05
C PRO A 296 -17.29 32.60 0.82
N LYS A 297 -16.45 33.52 1.30
CA LYS A 297 -14.98 33.45 1.22
C LYS A 297 -14.34 32.64 2.35
N PHE A 298 -15.08 32.33 3.41
CA PHE A 298 -14.58 31.57 4.55
C PHE A 298 -14.13 30.17 4.12
N ARG A 299 -12.94 29.76 4.54
CA ARG A 299 -12.38 28.43 4.25
C ARG A 299 -11.69 27.86 5.48
N ILE A 300 -11.85 26.55 5.64
CA ILE A 300 -11.28 25.79 6.75
C ILE A 300 -10.41 24.68 6.20
N PHE A 301 -9.19 24.61 6.71
CA PHE A 301 -8.20 23.59 6.40
C PHE A 301 -7.87 22.84 7.68
N ILE A 302 -7.98 21.53 7.65
CA ILE A 302 -7.78 20.66 8.82
C ILE A 302 -6.65 19.70 8.49
N SER A 303 -5.75 19.40 9.43
CA SER A 303 -4.80 18.31 9.27
C SER A 303 -4.79 17.37 10.45
N ALA A 304 -4.65 16.07 10.14
CA ALA A 304 -4.52 15.02 11.15
C ALA A 304 -3.68 13.86 10.63
N GLU A 305 -2.95 13.23 11.56
CA GLU A 305 -2.37 11.92 11.30
C GLU A 305 -3.46 10.84 11.41
N PRO A 306 -3.47 9.85 10.51
CA PRO A 306 -4.34 8.69 10.62
C PRO A 306 -3.96 7.86 11.86
N ALA A 307 -4.95 7.22 12.49
CA ALA A 307 -4.68 6.27 13.57
C ALA A 307 -3.99 5.01 13.02
N ALA A 308 -3.12 4.40 13.83
CA ALA A 308 -2.38 3.19 13.44
C ALA A 308 -3.31 1.98 13.22
N THR A 309 -4.43 1.93 13.94
CA THR A 309 -5.45 0.88 13.82
C THR A 309 -6.85 1.47 13.77
N ALA A 310 -7.81 0.72 13.24
CA ALA A 310 -9.21 1.15 13.18
C ALA A 310 -9.79 1.43 14.58
N ASP A 311 -9.46 0.61 15.58
CA ASP A 311 -9.95 0.75 16.95
C ASP A 311 -9.43 1.99 17.67
N THR A 312 -8.28 2.52 17.23
CA THR A 312 -7.66 3.71 17.79
C THR A 312 -8.06 4.98 17.05
N HIS A 313 -8.95 4.89 16.06
CA HIS A 313 -9.45 6.04 15.32
C HIS A 313 -10.29 6.96 16.21
N ILE A 314 -10.02 8.27 16.14
CA ILE A 314 -10.63 9.28 17.02
C ILE A 314 -11.28 10.43 16.28
N ILE A 315 -11.11 10.52 14.96
CA ILE A 315 -11.66 11.62 14.17
C ILE A 315 -13.16 11.36 13.96
N PRO A 316 -14.05 12.32 14.28
CA PRO A 316 -15.48 12.13 14.06
C PRO A 316 -15.82 11.91 12.59
N GLN A 317 -16.77 11.00 12.36
CA GLN A 317 -17.22 10.64 11.02
C GLN A 317 -17.80 11.83 10.26
N GLY A 318 -18.56 12.73 10.91
CA GLY A 318 -19.17 13.88 10.23
C GLY A 318 -18.15 14.90 9.73
N ILE A 319 -17.01 15.06 10.42
CA ILE A 319 -15.89 15.87 9.92
C ILE A 319 -15.34 15.26 8.64
N LEU A 320 -15.08 13.95 8.65
CA LEU A 320 -14.55 13.26 7.47
C LEU A 320 -15.58 13.31 6.34
N GLU A 321 -16.82 12.86 6.52
CA GLU A 321 -17.86 12.79 5.49
C GLU A 321 -18.10 14.10 4.72
N ASN A 322 -18.01 15.25 5.39
CA ASN A 322 -18.24 16.56 4.81
C ASN A 322 -16.98 17.22 4.24
N ALA A 323 -15.80 16.65 4.49
CA ALA A 323 -14.54 17.22 4.03
C ALA A 323 -14.08 16.70 2.65
N ILE A 324 -13.37 17.55 1.92
CA ILE A 324 -12.50 17.13 0.81
C ILE A 324 -11.21 16.57 1.40
N LYS A 325 -10.98 15.27 1.25
CA LYS A 325 -9.75 14.64 1.76
C LYS A 325 -8.64 14.77 0.73
N ILE A 326 -7.46 15.09 1.22
CA ILE A 326 -6.23 15.14 0.45
C ILE A 326 -5.18 14.36 1.22
N THR A 327 -4.69 13.29 0.61
CA THR A 327 -3.54 12.53 1.12
C THR A 327 -2.31 12.98 0.35
N ASN A 328 -1.36 13.60 1.05
CA ASN A 328 -0.07 13.99 0.47
C ASN A 328 1.00 13.00 0.98
N GLU A 329 1.17 11.91 0.25
CA GLU A 329 2.24 10.95 0.49
C GLU A 329 3.45 11.29 -0.39
N PRO A 330 4.67 11.13 0.12
CA PRO A 330 5.85 11.25 -0.72
C PRO A 330 5.80 10.15 -1.80
N PRO A 331 6.16 10.47 -3.05
CA PRO A 331 6.25 9.46 -4.10
C PRO A 331 7.22 8.34 -3.67
N THR A 332 6.85 7.10 -3.97
CA THR A 332 7.64 5.90 -3.66
C THR A 332 8.61 5.58 -4.80
N GLY A 333 9.62 4.75 -4.54
CA GLY A 333 10.59 4.34 -5.54
C GLY A 333 11.93 5.08 -5.42
N MET A 334 12.94 4.56 -6.12
CA MET A 334 14.32 5.02 -5.96
C MET A 334 14.52 6.46 -6.42
N GLN A 335 14.00 6.80 -7.60
CA GLN A 335 14.16 8.13 -8.21
C GLN A 335 13.60 9.23 -7.30
N ALA A 336 12.33 9.06 -6.90
CA ALA A 336 11.62 9.97 -6.01
C ALA A 336 12.34 10.18 -4.67
N ASN A 337 12.79 9.10 -4.03
CA ASN A 337 13.47 9.20 -2.75
C ASN A 337 14.88 9.79 -2.87
N LEU A 338 15.57 9.56 -3.99
CA LEU A 338 16.88 10.15 -4.22
C LEU A 338 16.80 11.67 -4.41
N HIS A 339 15.83 12.15 -5.18
CA HIS A 339 15.54 13.60 -5.24
C HIS A 339 15.16 14.15 -3.88
N LYS A 340 14.26 13.48 -3.15
CA LYS A 340 13.86 13.89 -1.81
C LYS A 340 15.03 13.93 -0.82
N ALA A 341 16.00 13.03 -0.95
CA ALA A 341 17.22 13.06 -0.15
C ALA A 341 18.04 14.32 -0.47
N LEU A 342 18.23 14.63 -1.76
CA LEU A 342 18.94 15.84 -2.22
C LEU A 342 18.23 17.15 -1.84
N ASP A 343 16.89 17.18 -1.84
CA ASP A 343 16.08 18.36 -1.48
C ASP A 343 16.26 18.81 -0.03
N ASN A 344 16.93 18.02 0.81
CA ASN A 344 17.35 18.47 2.15
C ASN A 344 18.50 19.48 2.11
N PHE A 345 19.10 19.71 0.94
CA PHE A 345 20.29 20.52 0.73
C PHE A 345 20.05 21.58 -0.34
N THR A 346 20.88 22.62 -0.33
CA THR A 346 20.83 23.74 -1.30
C THR A 346 22.17 23.87 -2.01
N GLN A 347 22.23 24.68 -3.07
CA GLN A 347 23.49 25.00 -3.74
C GLN A 347 24.57 25.49 -2.75
N GLU A 348 24.18 26.32 -1.78
CA GLU A 348 25.09 26.82 -0.74
C GLU A 348 25.66 25.68 0.12
N THR A 349 24.88 24.64 0.39
CA THR A 349 25.36 23.46 1.11
C THR A 349 26.41 22.69 0.31
N LEU A 350 26.22 22.54 -1.01
CA LEU A 350 27.16 21.85 -1.89
C LEU A 350 28.52 22.58 -1.99
N GLU A 351 28.50 23.90 -1.87
CA GLU A 351 29.67 24.80 -1.96
C GLU A 351 30.27 25.14 -0.59
N ARG A 352 29.74 24.55 0.49
CA ARG A 352 30.15 24.89 1.87
C ARG A 352 31.58 24.43 2.19
N CYS A 353 32.03 23.33 1.61
CA CYS A 353 33.32 22.71 1.92
C CYS A 353 34.41 23.20 0.97
N SER A 354 35.60 23.50 1.50
CA SER A 354 36.79 23.87 0.72
C SER A 354 37.28 22.77 -0.23
N LYS A 355 36.87 21.52 0.03
CA LYS A 355 37.21 20.31 -0.74
C LYS A 355 36.01 19.77 -1.51
N GLU A 356 35.51 20.58 -2.44
CA GLU A 356 34.30 20.25 -3.20
C GLU A 356 34.42 18.96 -4.02
N ALA A 357 35.63 18.64 -4.52
CA ALA A 357 35.87 17.45 -5.34
C ALA A 357 35.63 16.15 -4.57
N GLU A 358 35.89 16.13 -3.27
CA GLU A 358 35.62 15.00 -2.38
C GLU A 358 34.25 15.09 -1.72
N PHE A 359 33.84 16.30 -1.31
CA PHE A 359 32.61 16.51 -0.56
C PHE A 359 31.36 16.16 -1.37
N LYS A 360 31.26 16.61 -2.63
CA LYS A 360 30.04 16.46 -3.41
C LYS A 360 29.76 15.00 -3.85
N PRO A 361 30.74 14.21 -4.32
CA PRO A 361 30.52 12.78 -4.59
C PRO A 361 30.13 11.98 -3.32
N ILE A 362 30.74 12.28 -2.17
CA ILE A 362 30.38 11.63 -0.90
C ILE A 362 28.96 12.02 -0.48
N LEU A 363 28.57 13.29 -0.61
CA LEU A 363 27.19 13.74 -0.37
C LEU A 363 26.20 12.97 -1.25
N PHE A 364 26.49 12.84 -2.55
CA PHE A 364 25.64 12.11 -3.48
C PHE A 364 25.51 10.63 -3.10
N ALA A 365 26.62 9.97 -2.77
CA ALA A 365 26.62 8.59 -2.29
C ALA A 365 25.84 8.42 -0.96
N LEU A 366 25.89 9.40 -0.06
CA LEU A 366 25.09 9.41 1.17
C LEU A 366 23.60 9.61 0.90
N CYS A 367 23.22 10.45 -0.07
CA CYS A 367 21.83 10.58 -0.51
C CYS A 367 21.32 9.27 -1.11
N TYR A 368 22.15 8.60 -1.91
CA TYR A 368 21.84 7.28 -2.45
C TYR A 368 21.69 6.22 -1.35
N PHE A 369 22.65 6.16 -0.42
CA PHE A 369 22.58 5.30 0.75
C PHE A 369 21.29 5.53 1.55
N HIS A 370 20.95 6.80 1.83
CA HIS A 370 19.73 7.17 2.55
C HIS A 370 18.46 6.69 1.82
N ALA A 371 18.41 6.87 0.50
CA ALA A 371 17.30 6.38 -0.32
C ALA A 371 17.20 4.84 -0.26
N VAL A 372 18.33 4.13 -0.36
CA VAL A 372 18.39 2.66 -0.25
C VAL A 372 17.86 2.19 1.11
N VAL A 373 18.43 2.67 2.22
CA VAL A 373 18.06 2.15 3.56
C VAL A 373 16.60 2.45 3.90
N THR A 374 16.08 3.59 3.43
CA THR A 374 14.68 3.98 3.63
C THR A 374 13.72 3.14 2.80
N GLU A 375 14.01 2.91 1.52
CA GLU A 375 13.12 2.16 0.62
C GLU A 375 13.21 0.65 0.80
N ARG A 376 14.33 0.11 1.30
CA ARG A 376 14.50 -1.32 1.55
C ARG A 376 13.41 -1.91 2.45
N ARG A 377 12.78 -1.10 3.32
CA ARG A 377 11.62 -1.52 4.14
C ARG A 377 10.47 -2.11 3.31
N LYS A 378 10.35 -1.75 2.03
CA LYS A 378 9.29 -2.26 1.15
C LYS A 378 9.41 -3.77 0.91
N PHE A 379 10.62 -4.32 0.93
CA PHE A 379 10.86 -5.76 0.73
C PHE A 379 10.63 -6.60 2.00
N GLY A 380 10.08 -6.01 3.07
CA GLY A 380 9.85 -6.70 4.34
C GLY A 380 11.13 -7.29 4.91
N ALA A 381 11.05 -8.52 5.42
CA ALA A 381 12.16 -9.24 6.06
C ALA A 381 13.41 -9.42 5.16
N GLN A 382 13.23 -9.46 3.83
CA GLN A 382 14.37 -9.57 2.90
C GLN A 382 15.12 -8.24 2.74
N GLY A 383 14.43 -7.12 3.02
CA GLY A 383 15.02 -5.79 3.06
C GLY A 383 15.71 -5.52 4.39
N TRP A 384 14.94 -5.65 5.47
CA TRP A 384 15.36 -5.50 6.87
C TRP A 384 14.61 -6.51 7.74
N ASN A 385 15.30 -7.17 8.67
CA ASN A 385 14.62 -8.08 9.61
C ASN A 385 13.58 -7.34 10.47
N ARG A 386 13.83 -6.06 10.77
CA ARG A 386 12.90 -5.17 11.48
C ARG A 386 12.73 -3.83 10.77
N SER A 387 11.58 -3.18 10.97
CA SER A 387 11.35 -1.85 10.44
C SER A 387 12.05 -0.79 11.31
N TYR A 388 12.95 -0.02 10.71
CA TYR A 388 13.69 1.06 11.38
C TYR A 388 13.23 2.45 10.92
N PRO A 389 13.12 3.43 11.83
CA PRO A 389 12.62 4.77 11.53
C PRO A 389 13.74 5.70 11.05
N PHE A 390 14.39 5.39 9.93
CA PHE A 390 15.39 6.29 9.34
C PHE A 390 14.75 7.61 8.90
N SER A 391 15.42 8.73 9.20
CA SER A 391 14.90 10.07 8.97
C SER A 391 15.87 10.93 8.16
N SER A 392 15.36 11.99 7.52
CA SER A 392 16.23 12.98 6.88
C SER A 392 17.05 13.81 7.88
N GLY A 393 16.74 13.71 9.18
CA GLY A 393 17.59 14.23 10.25
C GLY A 393 18.93 13.50 10.32
N ASP A 394 18.91 12.18 10.18
CA ASP A 394 20.12 11.34 10.18
C ASP A 394 21.04 11.71 9.01
N LEU A 395 20.47 11.89 7.82
CA LEU A 395 21.19 12.34 6.62
C LEU A 395 21.82 13.73 6.81
N ARG A 396 21.09 14.70 7.36
CA ARG A 396 21.60 16.06 7.61
C ARG A 396 22.76 16.06 8.61
N ILE A 397 22.64 15.32 9.70
CA ILE A 397 23.72 15.24 10.70
C ILE A 397 24.93 14.51 10.11
N CYS A 398 24.74 13.46 9.30
CA CYS A 398 25.85 12.81 8.59
C CYS A 398 26.59 13.81 7.69
N LEU A 399 25.88 14.74 7.04
CA LEU A 399 26.51 15.77 6.23
C LEU A 399 27.31 16.78 7.06
N ASP A 400 26.79 17.22 8.22
CA ASP A 400 27.54 18.10 9.12
C ASP A 400 28.80 17.42 9.66
N VAL A 401 28.73 16.13 9.96
CA VAL A 401 29.90 15.31 10.34
C VAL A 401 30.89 15.24 9.18
N LEU A 402 30.43 14.95 7.96
CA LEU A 402 31.27 14.90 6.77
C LEU A 402 32.04 16.22 6.58
N TYR A 403 31.34 17.35 6.65
CA TYR A 403 31.93 18.68 6.54
C TYR A 403 33.04 18.89 7.58
N ASN A 404 32.75 18.63 8.86
CA ASN A 404 33.72 18.84 9.93
C ASN A 404 34.99 17.97 9.78
N TYR A 405 34.84 16.72 9.34
CA TYR A 405 35.97 15.82 9.14
C TYR A 405 36.82 16.18 7.92
N LEU A 406 36.19 16.60 6.82
CA LEU A 406 36.91 16.99 5.60
C LEU A 406 37.66 18.32 5.76
N GLU A 407 37.12 19.27 6.52
CA GLU A 407 37.79 20.53 6.86
C GLU A 407 38.96 20.34 7.84
N SER A 408 38.84 19.41 8.79
CA SER A 408 39.86 19.19 9.83
C SER A 408 41.00 18.26 9.40
N SER A 409 40.75 17.35 8.46
CA SER A 409 41.72 16.34 8.01
C SER A 409 42.33 16.73 6.68
N THR A 410 43.56 16.32 6.37
CA THR A 410 44.16 16.56 5.02
C THR A 410 43.67 15.55 3.99
N LYS A 411 43.45 14.30 4.41
CA LYS A 411 42.91 13.19 3.61
C LYS A 411 41.52 12.82 4.08
N VAL A 412 40.73 12.18 3.21
CA VAL A 412 39.40 11.64 3.57
C VAL A 412 39.56 10.48 4.56
N PRO A 413 39.00 10.57 5.78
CA PRO A 413 39.10 9.51 6.78
C PRO A 413 37.98 8.47 6.58
N TRP A 414 38.15 7.60 5.60
CA TRP A 414 37.12 6.63 5.17
C TRP A 414 36.62 5.72 6.30
N GLU A 415 37.52 5.16 7.11
CA GLU A 415 37.16 4.26 8.21
C GLU A 415 36.32 4.96 9.28
N ASP A 416 36.71 6.18 9.67
CA ASP A 416 35.97 6.97 10.64
C ASP A 416 34.59 7.36 10.10
N LEU A 417 34.50 7.80 8.85
CA LEU A 417 33.22 8.14 8.22
C LEU A 417 32.28 6.93 8.14
N ARG A 418 32.78 5.76 7.71
CA ARG A 418 32.00 4.51 7.65
C ARG A 418 31.53 4.10 9.05
N TYR A 419 32.39 4.22 10.07
CA TYR A 419 32.03 3.91 11.46
C TYR A 419 30.98 4.88 12.00
N LEU A 420 31.16 6.20 11.83
CA LEU A 420 30.24 7.21 12.33
C LEU A 420 28.86 7.06 11.69
N PHE A 421 28.80 6.93 10.36
CA PHE A 421 27.53 6.81 9.65
C PHE A 421 26.85 5.46 9.95
N GLY A 422 27.61 4.36 9.96
CA GLY A 422 27.07 3.01 10.06
C GLY A 422 26.75 2.57 11.48
N GLU A 423 27.63 2.84 12.44
CA GLU A 423 27.52 2.32 13.81
C GLU A 423 26.84 3.30 14.77
N ILE A 424 26.99 4.62 14.53
CA ILE A 424 26.47 5.65 15.44
C ILE A 424 25.18 6.25 14.89
N MET A 425 25.22 6.82 13.68
CA MET A 425 24.09 7.57 13.12
C MET A 425 22.94 6.64 12.72
N TYR A 426 23.14 5.81 11.69
CA TYR A 426 22.12 4.85 11.26
C TYR A 426 22.06 3.63 12.18
N GLY A 427 23.23 3.14 12.63
CA GLY A 427 23.34 2.01 13.55
C GLY A 427 22.70 2.24 14.91
N GLY A 428 22.55 3.50 15.34
CA GLY A 428 21.83 3.84 16.57
C GLY A 428 20.34 3.46 16.54
N HIS A 429 19.75 3.36 15.35
CA HIS A 429 18.36 2.90 15.16
C HIS A 429 18.25 1.38 15.05
N ILE A 430 19.33 0.70 14.69
CA ILE A 430 19.33 -0.72 14.32
C ILE A 430 19.51 -1.58 15.57
N THR A 431 18.54 -2.44 15.83
CA THR A 431 18.52 -3.33 17.00
C THR A 431 18.94 -4.77 16.70
N ASP A 432 19.01 -5.16 15.43
CA ASP A 432 19.37 -6.51 14.99
C ASP A 432 20.82 -6.55 14.47
N ASP A 433 21.59 -7.54 14.89
CA ASP A 433 23.03 -7.62 14.56
C ASP A 433 23.27 -7.91 13.07
N TRP A 434 22.37 -8.63 12.41
CA TRP A 434 22.49 -8.91 10.97
C TRP A 434 22.17 -7.68 10.14
N ASP A 435 21.12 -6.94 10.51
CA ASP A 435 20.78 -5.67 9.89
C ASP A 435 21.90 -4.63 10.12
N ARG A 436 22.54 -4.64 11.30
CA ARG A 436 23.67 -3.76 11.61
C ARG A 436 24.87 -4.06 10.71
N ARG A 437 25.19 -5.34 10.52
CA ARG A 437 26.23 -5.80 9.59
C ARG A 437 25.89 -5.39 8.14
N LEU A 438 24.64 -5.51 7.73
CA LEU A 438 24.18 -5.12 6.40
C LEU A 438 24.38 -3.61 6.17
N CYS A 439 23.96 -2.77 7.13
CA CYS A 439 24.14 -1.32 7.08
C CYS A 439 25.62 -0.94 6.93
N LYS A 440 26.49 -1.58 7.72
CA LYS A 440 27.94 -1.39 7.62
C LYS A 440 28.48 -1.78 6.25
N THR A 441 28.03 -2.91 5.70
CA THR A 441 28.47 -3.40 4.39
C THR A 441 28.09 -2.42 3.27
N PHE A 442 26.90 -1.81 3.32
CA PHE A 442 26.53 -0.78 2.35
C PHE A 442 27.48 0.43 2.37
N LEU A 443 27.88 0.89 3.55
CA LEU A 443 28.82 2.01 3.66
C LEU A 443 30.23 1.61 3.25
N GLU A 444 30.63 0.36 3.48
CA GLU A 444 31.88 -0.18 2.94
C GLU A 444 31.87 -0.16 1.41
N GLU A 445 30.79 -0.59 0.75
CA GLU A 445 30.71 -0.61 -0.72
C GLU A 445 30.54 0.80 -1.34
N TYR A 446 29.74 1.67 -0.73
CA TYR A 446 29.42 2.99 -1.31
C TYR A 446 30.45 4.08 -1.01
N LEU A 447 31.19 3.98 0.09
CA LEU A 447 32.18 4.99 0.49
C LEU A 447 33.60 4.47 0.26
N GLN A 448 33.97 4.27 -1.00
CA GLN A 448 35.29 3.81 -1.43
C GLN A 448 36.11 4.97 -2.04
N PRO A 449 37.46 4.89 -2.04
CA PRO A 449 38.31 5.91 -2.68
C PRO A 449 37.95 6.21 -4.15
N GLU A 450 37.54 5.18 -4.89
CA GLU A 450 37.12 5.23 -6.31
C GLU A 450 35.90 6.14 -6.53
N LEU A 451 35.16 6.47 -5.46
CA LEU A 451 34.05 7.42 -5.50
C LEU A 451 34.51 8.82 -5.96
N ILE A 452 35.72 9.23 -5.58
CA ILE A 452 36.28 10.55 -5.92
C ILE A 452 36.72 10.57 -7.40
N ASP A 453 37.21 9.44 -7.90
CA ASP A 453 37.66 9.29 -9.28
C ASP A 453 36.48 9.23 -10.27
N GLY A 454 35.26 9.00 -9.78
CA GLY A 454 34.03 8.94 -10.58
C GLY A 454 33.76 7.58 -11.21
N ASP A 455 34.55 6.55 -10.87
CA ASP A 455 34.49 5.23 -11.48
C ASP A 455 33.66 4.20 -10.66
N LEU A 456 33.06 4.64 -9.55
CA LEU A 456 32.26 3.78 -8.68
C LEU A 456 30.82 3.64 -9.17
N TYR A 457 30.38 2.40 -9.37
CA TYR A 457 28.96 2.09 -9.60
C TYR A 457 28.23 1.92 -8.26
N LEU A 458 27.20 2.74 -8.03
CA LEU A 458 26.33 2.60 -6.86
C LEU A 458 25.31 1.46 -7.02
N ALA A 459 24.96 1.15 -8.27
CA ALA A 459 24.20 -0.03 -8.65
C ALA A 459 24.53 -0.45 -10.09
N PRO A 460 24.17 -1.67 -10.51
CA PRO A 460 24.31 -2.09 -11.91
C PRO A 460 23.65 -1.08 -12.87
N GLY A 461 24.46 -0.46 -13.72
CA GLY A 461 24.00 0.57 -14.67
C GLY A 461 23.83 1.97 -14.09
N PHE A 462 24.20 2.22 -12.84
CA PHE A 462 24.15 3.54 -12.21
C PHE A 462 25.51 3.93 -11.59
N LEU A 463 26.22 4.81 -12.29
CA LEU A 463 27.51 5.35 -11.85
C LEU A 463 27.29 6.51 -10.87
N VAL A 464 28.25 6.76 -9.97
CA VAL A 464 28.26 7.97 -9.14
C VAL A 464 28.15 9.22 -10.01
N ALA A 465 27.34 10.18 -9.59
CA ALA A 465 27.17 11.42 -10.33
C ALA A 465 28.50 12.22 -10.39
N PRO A 466 28.86 12.76 -11.58
CA PRO A 466 30.03 13.62 -11.69
C PRO A 466 29.83 14.89 -10.84
N ASN A 467 30.93 15.56 -10.49
CA ASN A 467 30.85 16.82 -9.74
C ASN A 467 30.04 17.87 -10.54
N SER A 468 28.89 18.26 -10.00
CA SER A 468 27.94 19.19 -10.61
C SER A 468 27.34 20.13 -9.56
N ASP A 469 26.57 21.11 -10.04
CA ASP A 469 25.66 21.91 -9.23
C ASP A 469 24.38 21.14 -8.85
N TYR A 470 23.58 21.72 -7.95
CA TYR A 470 22.34 21.14 -7.45
C TYR A 470 21.39 20.76 -8.59
N VAL A 471 21.20 21.65 -9.56
CA VAL A 471 20.31 21.39 -10.71
C VAL A 471 20.85 20.23 -11.56
N GLY A 472 22.15 20.19 -11.79
CA GLY A 472 22.78 19.09 -12.53
C GLY A 472 22.68 17.75 -11.84
N TYR A 473 22.66 17.68 -10.50
CA TYR A 473 22.39 16.43 -9.79
C TYR A 473 20.97 15.92 -9.98
N HIS A 474 19.97 16.81 -9.95
CA HIS A 474 18.60 16.41 -10.27
C HIS A 474 18.50 15.91 -11.72
N ALA A 475 19.08 16.64 -12.68
CA ALA A 475 19.08 16.22 -14.08
C ALA A 475 19.80 14.86 -14.29
N TYR A 476 20.91 14.63 -13.60
CA TYR A 476 21.62 13.35 -13.67
C TYR A 476 20.77 12.18 -13.19
N ILE A 477 19.97 12.38 -12.12
CA ILE A 477 19.07 11.33 -11.63
C ILE A 477 17.99 11.01 -12.67
N ASP A 478 17.40 12.04 -13.28
CA ASP A 478 16.35 11.87 -14.28
C ASP A 478 16.87 11.16 -15.55
N ASP A 479 18.10 11.44 -15.96
CA ASP A 479 18.68 10.90 -17.20
C ASP A 479 19.41 9.56 -17.03
N ALA A 480 20.12 9.37 -15.91
CA ALA A 480 21.06 8.25 -15.73
C ALA A 480 20.53 7.12 -14.85
N LEU A 481 19.52 7.36 -14.00
CA LEU A 481 19.00 6.32 -13.12
C LEU A 481 18.25 5.25 -13.96
N PRO A 482 18.63 3.97 -13.88
CA PRO A 482 17.94 2.93 -14.62
C PRO A 482 16.51 2.71 -14.07
N PRO A 483 15.64 2.05 -14.85
CA PRO A 483 14.31 1.67 -14.38
C PRO A 483 14.37 0.95 -13.03
N GLU A 484 13.36 1.19 -12.20
CA GLU A 484 13.33 0.66 -10.85
C GLU A 484 13.44 -0.87 -10.86
N SER A 485 14.43 -1.39 -10.13
CA SER A 485 14.66 -2.81 -9.96
C SER A 485 15.25 -3.11 -8.57
N PRO A 486 15.10 -4.33 -8.05
CA PRO A 486 15.72 -4.74 -6.78
C PRO A 486 17.22 -4.49 -6.70
N HIS A 487 17.92 -4.49 -7.85
CA HIS A 487 19.35 -4.22 -7.94
C HIS A 487 19.74 -2.83 -7.41
N LEU A 488 18.89 -1.82 -7.59
CA LEU A 488 19.11 -0.47 -7.05
C LEU A 488 19.22 -0.48 -5.52
N TYR A 489 18.62 -1.47 -4.86
CA TYR A 489 18.62 -1.62 -3.42
C TYR A 489 19.65 -2.62 -2.91
N GLY A 490 20.50 -3.18 -3.79
CA GLY A 490 21.42 -4.27 -3.46
C GLY A 490 20.71 -5.62 -3.25
N LEU A 491 19.59 -5.86 -3.92
CA LEU A 491 18.83 -7.11 -3.86
C LEU A 491 18.83 -7.84 -5.21
N HIS A 492 18.68 -9.16 -5.15
CA HIS A 492 18.42 -9.98 -6.34
C HIS A 492 16.98 -9.75 -6.86
N PRO A 493 16.71 -9.82 -8.18
CA PRO A 493 15.36 -9.65 -8.74
C PRO A 493 14.28 -10.50 -8.08
N ASN A 494 14.62 -11.72 -7.67
CA ASN A 494 13.71 -12.62 -6.95
C ASN A 494 13.15 -12.03 -5.65
N ALA A 495 13.80 -11.03 -5.05
CA ALA A 495 13.31 -10.38 -3.84
C ALA A 495 11.99 -9.63 -4.08
N GLU A 496 11.74 -9.20 -5.32
CA GLU A 496 10.47 -8.57 -5.68
C GLU A 496 9.33 -9.57 -5.76
N ILE A 497 9.59 -10.84 -6.06
CA ILE A 497 8.55 -11.85 -6.32
C ILE A 497 7.63 -12.00 -5.12
N GLU A 498 8.20 -12.21 -3.93
CA GLU A 498 7.41 -12.40 -2.71
C GLU A 498 6.64 -11.12 -2.34
N PHE A 499 7.31 -9.96 -2.42
CA PHE A 499 6.72 -8.66 -2.13
C PHE A 499 5.54 -8.34 -3.07
N LEU A 500 5.74 -8.47 -4.37
CA LEU A 500 4.71 -8.18 -5.36
C LEU A 500 3.57 -9.19 -5.30
N THR A 501 3.87 -10.47 -5.04
CA THR A 501 2.83 -11.49 -4.81
C THR A 501 1.97 -11.10 -3.62
N LYS A 502 2.58 -10.74 -2.47
CA LYS A 502 1.84 -10.27 -1.29
C LYS A 502 1.00 -9.02 -1.58
N ASN A 503 1.52 -8.08 -2.36
CA ASN A 503 0.76 -6.89 -2.76
C ASN A 503 -0.43 -7.23 -3.66
N ALA A 504 -0.23 -8.11 -4.64
CA ALA A 504 -1.30 -8.60 -5.51
C ALA A 504 -2.38 -9.33 -4.69
N GLU A 505 -2.00 -10.27 -3.82
CA GLU A 505 -2.92 -10.96 -2.92
C GLU A 505 -3.70 -9.97 -2.03
N ARG A 506 -3.02 -8.94 -1.51
CA ARG A 506 -3.70 -7.88 -0.74
C ARG A 506 -4.74 -7.17 -1.59
N VAL A 507 -4.43 -6.82 -2.83
CA VAL A 507 -5.40 -6.17 -3.72
C VAL A 507 -6.61 -7.07 -3.94
N PHE A 508 -6.41 -8.33 -4.31
CA PHE A 508 -7.51 -9.27 -4.58
C PHE A 508 -8.35 -9.54 -3.34
N ARG A 509 -7.72 -9.77 -2.18
CA ARG A 509 -8.43 -9.97 -0.90
C ARG A 509 -9.28 -8.77 -0.52
N MET A 510 -8.73 -7.56 -0.59
CA MET A 510 -9.49 -6.35 -0.24
C MET A 510 -10.65 -6.11 -1.23
N VAL A 511 -10.45 -6.35 -2.52
CA VAL A 511 -11.54 -6.25 -3.51
C VAL A 511 -12.62 -7.29 -3.22
N LEU A 512 -12.25 -8.53 -2.90
CA LEU A 512 -13.18 -9.61 -2.53
C LEU A 512 -14.01 -9.24 -1.30
N GLU A 513 -13.37 -8.74 -0.23
CA GLU A 513 -14.05 -8.31 1.00
C GLU A 513 -15.05 -7.16 0.76
N LEU A 514 -14.76 -6.27 -0.20
CA LEU A 514 -15.62 -5.14 -0.55
C LEU A 514 -16.83 -5.56 -1.40
N GLN A 515 -16.71 -6.59 -2.24
CA GLN A 515 -17.82 -7.07 -3.09
C GLN A 515 -18.90 -7.85 -2.32
N GLN A 516 -18.53 -8.53 -1.22
CA GLN A 516 -19.32 -9.63 -0.63
C GLN A 516 -20.57 -9.25 0.19
N ARG A 517 -21.11 -8.02 0.12
CA ARG A 517 -22.35 -7.67 0.85
C ARG A 517 -23.58 -7.33 0.03
N ASP A 518 -23.47 -7.14 -1.29
CA ASP A 518 -24.62 -6.84 -2.14
C ASP A 518 -25.20 -8.07 -2.89
N SER A 519 -24.57 -9.24 -2.76
CA SER A 519 -25.03 -10.48 -3.41
C SER A 519 -26.16 -11.21 -2.65
N SER A 520 -27.06 -10.48 -2.00
CA SER A 520 -28.35 -11.01 -1.50
C SER A 520 -29.50 -10.87 -2.50
N GLY A 521 -29.23 -10.36 -3.72
CA GLY A 521 -30.25 -10.07 -4.73
C GLY A 521 -30.12 -10.77 -6.10
N GLY A 522 -29.20 -11.72 -6.28
CA GLY A 522 -29.01 -12.41 -7.56
C GLY A 522 -29.63 -13.80 -7.58
N GLY A 523 -30.81 -13.97 -8.19
CA GLY A 523 -31.51 -15.24 -8.36
C GLY A 523 -30.86 -16.22 -9.35
N GLY A 524 -29.61 -16.59 -9.12
CA GLY A 524 -28.97 -17.77 -9.72
C GLY A 524 -28.87 -18.89 -8.68
N GLU A 525 -28.82 -20.15 -9.12
CA GLU A 525 -28.56 -21.34 -8.29
C GLU A 525 -27.13 -21.34 -7.71
N SER A 526 -26.73 -20.27 -7.01
CA SER A 526 -25.53 -20.25 -6.19
C SER A 526 -25.86 -20.87 -4.83
N ILE A 527 -25.08 -21.88 -4.44
CA ILE A 527 -25.08 -22.48 -3.10
C ILE A 527 -25.14 -21.35 -2.06
N SER A 528 -26.05 -21.42 -1.10
CA SER A 528 -26.15 -20.39 -0.07
C SER A 528 -24.83 -20.32 0.72
N ARG A 529 -24.49 -19.12 1.24
CA ARG A 529 -23.26 -18.93 2.03
C ARG A 529 -23.13 -19.95 3.16
N GLU A 530 -24.26 -20.30 3.78
CA GLU A 530 -24.34 -21.28 4.87
C GLU A 530 -24.05 -22.70 4.38
N GLU A 531 -24.61 -23.11 3.24
CA GLU A 531 -24.34 -24.42 2.64
C GLU A 531 -22.88 -24.57 2.20
N ALA A 532 -22.28 -23.52 1.62
CA ALA A 532 -20.87 -23.51 1.24
C ALA A 532 -19.96 -23.65 2.47
N LEU A 533 -20.27 -22.93 3.56
CA LEU A 533 -19.55 -23.06 4.82
C LEU A 533 -19.68 -24.45 5.42
N LEU A 534 -20.88 -25.07 5.35
CA LEU A 534 -21.08 -26.44 5.83
C LEU A 534 -20.21 -27.44 5.06
N GLN A 535 -20.12 -27.31 3.73
CA GLN A 535 -19.24 -28.16 2.91
C GLN A 535 -17.76 -28.00 3.30
N ILE A 536 -17.30 -26.76 3.49
CA ILE A 536 -15.92 -26.49 3.94
C ILE A 536 -15.66 -27.13 5.32
N ILE A 537 -16.59 -26.97 6.26
CA ILE A 537 -16.46 -27.55 7.59
C ILE A 537 -16.40 -29.09 7.53
N GLU A 538 -17.21 -29.72 6.67
CA GLU A 538 -17.20 -31.18 6.50
C GLU A 538 -15.87 -31.67 5.91
N ASP A 539 -15.35 -31.04 4.85
CA ASP A 539 -14.04 -31.37 4.26
C ASP A 539 -12.90 -31.20 5.28
N LEU A 540 -12.86 -30.07 5.99
CA LEU A 540 -11.85 -29.82 7.02
C LEU A 540 -11.93 -30.82 8.18
N THR A 541 -13.14 -31.20 8.58
CA THR A 541 -13.36 -32.18 9.65
C THR A 541 -12.89 -33.57 9.23
N GLU A 542 -13.07 -33.95 7.97
CA GLU A 542 -12.62 -35.24 7.43
C GLU A 542 -11.09 -35.31 7.31
N ARG A 543 -10.44 -34.19 6.99
CA ARG A 543 -8.97 -34.10 6.83
C ARG A 543 -8.20 -33.96 8.15
N LEU A 544 -8.87 -33.65 9.26
CA LEU A 544 -8.23 -33.46 10.57
C LEU A 544 -7.67 -34.77 11.14
N PRO A 545 -6.35 -34.85 11.45
CA PRO A 545 -5.75 -36.07 12.00
C PRO A 545 -6.26 -36.35 13.42
N ASP A 546 -6.08 -37.61 13.85
CA ASP A 546 -6.40 -38.04 15.21
C ASP A 546 -5.39 -37.58 16.25
N ASN A 547 -5.85 -37.47 17.50
CA ASN A 547 -5.02 -37.07 18.63
C ASN A 547 -3.94 -38.13 18.90
N PHE A 548 -2.75 -37.65 19.27
CA PHE A 548 -1.67 -38.50 19.74
C PHE A 548 -2.05 -39.18 21.06
N ASN A 549 -1.86 -40.50 21.13
CA ASN A 549 -2.07 -41.25 22.36
C ASN A 549 -0.88 -41.04 23.32
N MET A 550 -1.00 -40.04 24.19
CA MET A 550 0.04 -39.68 25.16
C MET A 550 0.39 -40.82 26.14
N ALA A 551 -0.57 -41.68 26.47
CA ALA A 551 -0.34 -42.81 27.37
C ALA A 551 0.55 -43.87 26.70
N GLU A 552 0.31 -44.17 25.43
CA GLU A 552 1.13 -45.11 24.66
C GLU A 552 2.52 -44.51 24.39
N LEU A 553 2.60 -43.26 23.96
CA LEU A 553 3.86 -42.57 23.69
C LEU A 553 4.73 -42.45 24.94
N GLY A 554 4.12 -42.12 26.09
CA GLY A 554 4.81 -42.03 27.37
C GLY A 554 5.30 -43.39 27.90
N ALA A 555 4.64 -44.49 27.51
CA ALA A 555 5.01 -45.86 27.91
C ALA A 555 6.14 -46.47 27.05
N ARG A 556 6.47 -45.89 25.90
CA ARG A 556 7.53 -46.39 24.99
C ARG A 556 8.94 -46.24 25.55
N GLN A 557 9.16 -45.31 26.48
CA GLN A 557 10.44 -45.10 27.15
C GLN A 557 10.25 -44.76 28.63
N ALA A 558 11.06 -45.39 29.48
CA ALA A 558 11.09 -45.08 30.90
C ALA A 558 11.51 -43.61 31.11
N PRO A 559 10.98 -42.90 32.13
CA PRO A 559 11.30 -41.48 32.37
C PRO A 559 12.81 -41.20 32.43
N ASP A 560 13.57 -42.15 32.95
CA ASP A 560 15.01 -42.11 33.22
C ASP A 560 15.85 -42.25 31.94
N GLU A 561 15.26 -42.79 30.87
CA GLU A 561 15.90 -43.03 29.57
C GLU A 561 15.56 -41.93 28.54
N ARG A 562 14.73 -40.95 28.92
CA ARG A 562 14.31 -39.87 28.04
C ARG A 562 15.44 -38.87 27.81
N THR A 563 15.81 -38.71 26.56
CA THR A 563 16.67 -37.61 26.10
C THR A 563 15.90 -36.28 26.10
N PRO A 564 16.59 -35.12 26.15
CA PRO A 564 15.93 -33.82 26.00
C PRO A 564 15.03 -33.72 24.75
N TYR A 565 15.44 -34.29 23.62
CA TYR A 565 14.62 -34.33 22.39
C TYR A 565 13.32 -35.12 22.56
N THR A 566 13.35 -36.24 23.28
CA THR A 566 12.14 -37.03 23.53
C THR A 566 11.17 -36.33 24.49
N VAL A 567 11.68 -35.54 25.43
CA VAL A 567 10.84 -34.71 26.31
C VAL A 567 10.16 -33.60 25.51
N VAL A 568 10.91 -32.90 24.66
CA VAL A 568 10.35 -31.87 23.77
C VAL A 568 9.31 -32.47 22.83
N ALA A 569 9.59 -33.61 22.19
CA ALA A 569 8.63 -34.27 21.30
C ALA A 569 7.32 -34.64 22.02
N LEU A 570 7.37 -35.11 23.27
CA LEU A 570 6.16 -35.38 24.06
C LEU A 570 5.39 -34.09 24.38
N GLN A 571 6.08 -32.99 24.70
CA GLN A 571 5.45 -31.69 24.93
C GLN A 571 4.78 -31.15 23.66
N GLU A 572 5.44 -31.29 22.50
CA GLU A 572 4.88 -30.93 21.19
C GLU A 572 3.62 -31.76 20.86
N CYS A 573 3.64 -33.07 21.12
CA CYS A 573 2.46 -33.93 20.96
C CYS A 573 1.29 -33.50 21.86
N GLU A 574 1.56 -33.10 23.11
CA GLU A 574 0.54 -32.61 24.03
C GLU A 574 -0.07 -31.29 23.56
N ARG A 575 0.76 -30.33 23.12
CA ARG A 575 0.29 -29.06 22.54
C ARG A 575 -0.50 -29.27 21.26
N MET A 576 -0.03 -30.14 20.37
CA MET A 576 -0.76 -30.48 19.15
C MET A 576 -2.14 -31.08 19.46
N ASN A 577 -2.25 -31.91 20.49
CA ASN A 577 -3.55 -32.42 20.94
C ASN A 577 -4.48 -31.31 21.46
N ILE A 578 -3.95 -30.31 22.16
CA ILE A 578 -4.73 -29.14 22.60
C ILE A 578 -5.25 -28.37 21.39
N LEU A 579 -4.38 -28.10 20.41
CA LEU A 579 -4.75 -27.41 19.17
C LEU A 579 -5.81 -28.19 18.37
N LEU A 580 -5.61 -29.49 18.15
CA LEU A 580 -6.56 -30.35 17.43
C LEU A 580 -7.92 -30.41 18.14
N ALA A 581 -7.94 -30.48 19.47
CA ALA A 581 -9.16 -30.45 20.26
C ALA A 581 -9.90 -29.12 20.10
N GLU A 582 -9.19 -27.99 20.10
CA GLU A 582 -9.76 -26.66 19.95
C GLU A 582 -10.34 -26.43 18.55
N ILE A 583 -9.64 -26.87 17.49
CA ILE A 583 -10.11 -26.80 16.11
C ILE A 583 -11.37 -27.67 15.96
N ARG A 584 -11.34 -28.93 16.43
CA ARG A 584 -12.49 -29.84 16.37
C ARG A 584 -13.71 -29.29 17.12
N ARG A 585 -13.49 -28.71 18.32
CA ARG A 585 -14.55 -28.04 19.08
C ARG A 585 -15.16 -26.89 18.29
N SER A 586 -14.32 -25.97 17.83
CA SER A 586 -14.73 -24.75 17.13
C SER A 586 -15.51 -25.05 15.84
N LEU A 587 -15.03 -25.99 15.02
CA LEU A 587 -15.72 -26.42 13.79
C LEU A 587 -17.06 -27.09 14.10
N LYS A 588 -17.13 -27.92 15.14
CA LYS A 588 -18.37 -28.58 15.55
C LYS A 588 -19.41 -27.56 16.05
N GLU A 589 -18.99 -26.61 16.87
CA GLU A 589 -19.86 -25.55 17.38
C GLU A 589 -20.39 -24.67 16.24
N LEU A 590 -19.52 -24.26 15.31
CA LEU A 590 -19.93 -23.50 14.13
C LEU A 590 -20.93 -24.29 13.26
N ARG A 591 -20.71 -25.58 13.05
CA ARG A 591 -21.65 -26.45 12.31
C ARG A 591 -23.03 -26.49 12.97
N LEU A 592 -23.08 -26.58 14.30
CA LEU A 592 -24.33 -26.58 15.06
C LEU A 592 -25.00 -25.20 15.02
N GLY A 593 -24.22 -24.13 15.06
CA GLY A 593 -24.69 -22.75 14.90
C GLY A 593 -25.35 -22.51 13.54
N LEU A 594 -24.70 -22.93 12.45
CA LEU A 594 -25.24 -22.81 11.09
C LEU A 594 -26.51 -23.65 10.86
N ARG A 595 -26.68 -24.77 11.58
CA ARG A 595 -27.91 -25.57 11.54
C ARG A 595 -29.03 -25.02 12.43
N GLY A 596 -28.78 -23.95 13.18
CA GLY A 596 -29.72 -23.36 14.14
C GLY A 596 -29.92 -24.20 15.42
N GLU A 597 -29.07 -25.20 15.66
CA GLU A 597 -29.09 -26.04 16.87
C GLU A 597 -28.40 -25.33 18.06
N LEU A 598 -27.52 -24.37 17.77
CA LEU A 598 -26.84 -23.51 18.74
C LEU A 598 -27.04 -22.04 18.35
N THR A 599 -27.12 -21.14 19.34
CA THR A 599 -27.08 -19.70 19.09
C THR A 599 -25.69 -19.29 18.62
N MET A 600 -25.63 -18.58 17.51
CA MET A 600 -24.38 -18.06 16.93
C MET A 600 -23.67 -17.12 17.92
N SER A 601 -22.41 -17.40 18.21
CA SER A 601 -21.56 -16.54 19.05
C SER A 601 -20.66 -15.66 18.18
N GLY A 602 -20.12 -14.58 18.75
CA GLY A 602 -19.19 -13.71 18.03
C GLY A 602 -17.92 -14.44 17.56
N ASP A 603 -17.45 -15.43 18.33
CA ASP A 603 -16.32 -16.28 17.93
C ASP A 603 -16.66 -17.17 16.73
N MET A 604 -17.90 -17.67 16.65
CA MET A 604 -18.38 -18.43 15.50
C MET A 604 -18.48 -17.55 14.26
N ASP A 605 -18.95 -16.31 14.38
CA ASP A 605 -19.04 -15.36 13.26
C ASP A 605 -17.65 -15.01 12.71
N ILE A 606 -16.67 -14.81 13.61
CA ILE A 606 -15.27 -14.57 13.23
C ILE A 606 -14.73 -15.80 12.49
N LEU A 607 -14.93 -17.00 13.02
CA LEU A 607 -14.47 -18.23 12.36
C LEU A 607 -15.15 -18.45 11.01
N ALA A 608 -16.46 -18.22 10.90
CA ALA A 608 -17.21 -18.30 9.66
C ALA A 608 -16.71 -17.29 8.61
N GLY A 609 -16.35 -16.07 9.05
CA GLY A 609 -15.71 -15.08 8.21
C GLY A 609 -14.36 -15.56 7.68
N HIS A 610 -13.49 -16.07 8.55
CA HIS A 610 -12.18 -16.57 8.18
C HIS A 610 -12.23 -17.77 7.23
N LEU A 611 -13.11 -18.75 7.49
CA LEU A 611 -13.31 -19.91 6.63
C LEU A 611 -13.85 -19.52 5.26
N PHE A 612 -14.75 -18.54 5.18
CA PHE A 612 -15.30 -18.09 3.90
C PHE A 612 -14.27 -17.31 3.04
N LEU A 613 -13.29 -16.69 3.70
CA LEU A 613 -12.20 -15.95 3.08
C LEU A 613 -10.93 -16.80 2.89
N ASP A 614 -11.02 -18.13 3.07
CA ASP A 614 -9.90 -19.07 2.97
C ASP A 614 -8.67 -18.64 3.80
N SER A 615 -8.94 -18.17 5.03
CA SER A 615 -7.92 -17.64 5.95
C SER A 615 -7.93 -18.35 7.30
N VAL A 616 -6.77 -18.35 7.98
CA VAL A 616 -6.61 -18.98 9.30
C VAL A 616 -6.98 -17.99 10.41
N ARG A 617 -7.70 -18.47 11.42
CA ARG A 617 -8.01 -17.70 12.63
C ARG A 617 -6.74 -17.60 13.50
N GLN A 618 -6.33 -16.37 13.84
CA GLN A 618 -5.12 -16.10 14.64
C GLN A 618 -5.05 -16.86 15.99
N GLY A 619 -6.18 -17.09 16.66
CA GLY A 619 -6.20 -17.82 17.94
C GLY A 619 -5.73 -19.28 17.89
N PHE A 620 -5.60 -19.87 16.69
CA PHE A 620 -4.99 -21.20 16.53
C PHE A 620 -3.46 -21.16 16.51
N GLU A 621 -2.84 -20.02 16.15
CA GLU A 621 -1.38 -19.88 16.04
C GLU A 621 -0.72 -19.90 17.44
N ASP A 622 -1.37 -19.28 18.43
CA ASP A 622 -0.86 -19.18 19.81
C ASP A 622 -0.88 -20.52 20.57
N LEU A 623 -1.67 -21.50 20.11
CA LEU A 623 -1.83 -22.81 20.74
C LEU A 623 -0.80 -23.84 20.25
N GLY A 624 -0.12 -23.55 19.13
CA GLY A 624 0.69 -24.52 18.39
C GLY A 624 2.21 -24.37 18.48
N ILE A 625 2.75 -23.31 19.09
CA ILE A 625 4.19 -22.97 18.99
C ILE A 625 4.82 -22.79 20.39
N LEU A 626 6.07 -23.27 20.55
CA LEU A 626 6.97 -23.00 21.69
C LEU A 626 7.82 -21.75 21.44
#